data_AF-V4IW56-F1
#
_entry.id   AF-V4IW56-F1
#
_cell.length_a   1.000
_cell.length_b   1.000
_cell.length_c   1.000
_cell.angle_alpha   90.00
_cell.angle_beta   90.00
_cell.angle_gamma   90.00
#
_symmetry.space_group_name_H-M   'P 1'
#
loop_
_entity.id
_entity.type
_entity.pdbx_description
1 polymer ?
#
loop_
_entity_poly.entity_id
_entity_poly.type
_entity_poly.pdbx_seq_one_letter_code
_entity_poly.pdbx_strand_id
1 'polypeptide(L)'
;MDLHNLSVEQLQDQLNQIEQSKMDLEKILSERWHEAKSDLAREIRQLIEERGYDVEEITGLVLPKKRRNMKKGNRNYIRYVDPENPENVYIRGVLPRWMKDKMMEQGYDPTQKQDREAFKANYMQAVQD
;
A
#
# COMPACT_ATOMS: atom_id res chain seq x y z
N MET A 1 14.89 38.20 18.48
CA MET A 1 14.44 37.90 19.85
C MET A 1 15.29 36.75 20.33
N ASP A 2 16.20 36.97 21.29
CA ASP A 2 16.99 35.89 21.88
C ASP A 2 16.10 35.02 22.77
N LEU A 3 15.85 33.79 22.33
CA LEU A 3 15.03 32.80 23.04
C LEU A 3 15.64 32.40 24.40
N HIS A 4 16.92 32.67 24.60
CA HIS A 4 17.66 32.35 25.82
C HIS A 4 17.31 33.22 27.04
N ASN A 5 16.58 34.32 26.85
CA ASN A 5 16.21 35.25 27.95
C ASN A 5 14.75 35.12 28.40
N LEU A 6 13.97 34.20 27.82
CA LEU A 6 12.56 33.98 28.17
C LEU A 6 12.46 33.00 29.34
N SER A 7 11.51 33.24 30.24
CA SER A 7 11.18 32.27 31.28
C SER A 7 10.55 31.01 30.68
N VAL A 8 10.60 29.90 31.41
CA VAL A 8 9.98 28.63 30.97
C VAL A 8 8.49 28.81 30.65
N GLU A 9 7.76 29.60 31.46
CA GLU A 9 6.35 29.92 31.22
C GLU A 9 6.16 30.72 29.92
N GLN A 10 7.03 31.71 29.64
CA GLN A 10 6.95 32.50 28.41
C GLN A 10 7.28 31.68 27.16
N LEU A 11 8.22 30.72 27.26
CA LEU A 11 8.51 29.78 26.18
C LEU A 11 7.33 28.82 25.94
N GLN A 12 6.66 28.37 27.00
CA GLN A 12 5.48 27.51 26.91
C GLN A 12 4.31 28.25 26.25
N ASP A 13 4.06 29.51 26.62
CA ASP A 13 3.03 30.35 26.01
C ASP A 13 3.31 30.61 24.53
N GLN A 14 4.57 30.88 24.16
CA GLN A 14 4.96 31.01 22.76
C GLN A 14 4.77 29.72 21.98
N LEU A 15 5.10 28.58 22.57
CA LEU A 15 4.89 27.27 21.94
C LEU A 15 3.40 27.04 21.67
N ASN A 16 2.55 27.29 22.67
CA ASN A 16 1.09 27.17 22.53
C ASN A 16 0.53 28.11 21.46
N GLN A 17 1.04 29.35 21.39
CA GLN A 17 0.65 30.32 20.35
C GLN A 17 1.06 29.84 18.94
N ILE A 18 2.28 29.30 18.81
CA ILE A 18 2.77 28.76 17.53
C ILE A 18 1.93 27.54 17.12
N GLU A 19 1.62 26.64 18.06
CA GLU A 19 0.76 25.48 17.77
C GLU A 19 -0.64 25.90 17.33
N GLN A 20 -1.26 26.85 18.03
CA GLN A 20 -2.57 27.37 17.66
C GLN A 20 -2.55 28.02 16.27
N SER A 21 -1.57 28.89 16.01
CA SER A 21 -1.43 29.55 14.71
C SER A 21 -1.15 28.55 13.58
N LYS A 22 -0.39 27.48 13.83
CA LYS A 22 -0.19 26.39 12.88
C LYS A 22 -1.51 25.70 12.57
N MET A 23 -2.31 25.36 13.58
CA MET A 23 -3.62 24.72 13.38
C MET A 23 -4.56 25.60 12.57
N ASP A 24 -4.60 26.90 12.86
CA ASP A 24 -5.43 27.85 12.13
C ASP A 24 -4.97 27.99 10.66
N LEU A 25 -3.66 28.01 10.41
CA LEU A 25 -3.09 28.02 9.06
C LEU A 25 -3.42 26.75 8.28
N GLU A 26 -3.30 25.58 8.91
CA GLU A 26 -3.66 24.29 8.30
C GLU A 26 -5.13 24.26 7.91
N LYS A 27 -6.01 24.78 8.78
CA LYS A 27 -7.45 24.88 8.49
C LYS A 27 -7.71 25.79 7.28
N ILE A 28 -7.17 27.01 7.27
CA ILE A 28 -7.35 27.96 6.17
C ILE A 28 -6.78 27.39 4.86
N LEU A 29 -5.62 26.74 4.92
CA LEU A 29 -5.00 26.10 3.75
C LEU A 29 -5.92 25.00 3.21
N SER A 30 -6.50 24.18 4.08
CA SER A 30 -7.42 23.13 3.66
C SER A 30 -8.68 23.71 3.00
N GLU A 31 -9.26 24.78 3.55
CA GLU A 31 -10.43 25.47 2.98
C GLU A 31 -10.11 26.02 1.59
N ARG A 32 -9.00 26.75 1.46
CA ARG A 32 -8.51 27.29 0.18
C ARG A 32 -8.25 26.20 -0.86
N TRP A 33 -7.73 25.05 -0.44
CA TRP A 33 -7.50 23.92 -1.33
C TRP A 33 -8.82 23.33 -1.85
N HIS A 34 -9.85 23.23 -1.01
CA HIS A 34 -11.16 22.75 -1.43
C HIS A 34 -11.86 23.72 -2.38
N GLU A 35 -11.76 25.02 -2.13
CA GLU A 35 -12.24 26.07 -3.03
C GLU A 35 -11.56 25.97 -4.39
N ALA A 36 -10.23 25.99 -4.43
CA ALA A 36 -9.46 25.92 -5.67
C ALA A 36 -9.76 24.64 -6.48
N LYS A 37 -9.93 23.50 -5.80
CA LYS A 37 -10.32 22.23 -6.44
C LYS A 37 -11.72 22.32 -7.05
N SER A 38 -12.65 22.98 -6.38
CA SER A 38 -14.03 23.15 -6.85
C SER A 38 -14.10 24.10 -8.05
N ASP A 39 -13.31 25.18 -8.01
CA ASP A 39 -13.17 26.11 -9.14
C ASP A 39 -12.59 25.43 -10.37
N LEU A 40 -11.53 24.64 -10.21
CA LEU A 40 -10.93 23.87 -11.30
C LEU A 40 -11.95 22.87 -11.89
N ALA A 41 -12.72 22.18 -11.05
CA ALA A 41 -13.74 21.25 -11.53
C ALA A 41 -14.84 21.96 -12.35
N ARG A 42 -15.21 23.18 -11.97
CA ARG A 42 -16.15 24.02 -12.72
C ARG A 42 -15.57 24.48 -14.05
N GLU A 43 -14.32 24.94 -14.07
CA GLU A 43 -13.62 25.36 -15.29
C GLU A 43 -13.52 24.20 -16.30
N ILE A 44 -13.13 23.01 -15.83
CA ILE A 44 -13.06 21.81 -16.67
C ILE A 44 -14.44 21.45 -17.23
N ARG A 45 -15.50 21.52 -16.40
CA ARG A 45 -16.87 21.26 -16.86
C ARG A 45 -17.29 22.22 -17.97
N GLN A 46 -17.06 23.52 -17.77
CA GLN A 46 -17.39 24.54 -18.77
C GLN A 46 -16.64 24.30 -20.09
N LEU A 47 -15.34 24.00 -20.02
CA LEU A 47 -14.53 23.69 -21.19
C LEU A 47 -15.05 22.48 -21.99
N ILE A 48 -15.56 21.46 -21.30
CA ILE A 48 -16.14 20.27 -21.92
C ILE A 48 -17.46 20.63 -22.63
N GLU A 49 -18.34 21.35 -21.94
CA GLU A 49 -19.65 21.78 -22.45
C GLU A 49 -19.50 22.75 -23.64
N GLU A 50 -18.56 23.70 -23.59
CA GLU A 50 -18.26 24.65 -24.68
C GLU A 50 -17.82 23.95 -25.97
N ARG A 51 -17.15 22.80 -25.84
CA ARG A 51 -16.75 21.97 -26.97
C ARG A 51 -17.84 21.01 -27.44
N GLY A 52 -19.02 21.04 -26.80
CA GLY A 52 -20.17 20.22 -27.16
C GLY A 52 -20.05 18.75 -26.76
N TYR A 53 -19.16 18.43 -25.81
CA TYR A 53 -18.99 17.06 -25.30
C TYR A 53 -19.79 16.84 -24.03
N ASP A 54 -20.14 15.59 -23.77
CA ASP A 54 -20.74 15.17 -22.51
C ASP A 54 -19.67 14.97 -21.42
N VAL A 55 -19.97 15.44 -20.21
CA VAL A 55 -19.03 15.41 -19.08
C VAL A 55 -18.78 13.97 -18.60
N GLU A 56 -19.79 13.12 -18.61
CA GLU A 56 -19.65 11.71 -18.21
C GLU A 56 -18.82 10.92 -19.24
N GLU A 57 -19.00 11.21 -20.53
CA GLU A 57 -18.20 10.62 -21.61
C GLU A 57 -16.72 10.98 -21.48
N ILE A 58 -16.39 12.26 -21.34
CA ILE A 58 -15.00 12.72 -21.24
C ILE A 58 -14.33 12.21 -19.95
N THR A 59 -15.04 12.23 -18.82
CA THR A 59 -14.49 11.66 -17.57
C THR A 59 -14.19 10.17 -17.71
N GLY A 60 -14.98 9.41 -18.47
CA GLY A 60 -14.72 8.00 -18.80
C GLY A 60 -13.48 7.77 -19.66
N LEU A 61 -13.06 8.75 -20.46
CA LEU A 61 -11.84 8.70 -21.29
C LEU A 61 -10.58 9.12 -20.52
N VAL A 62 -10.71 10.07 -19.59
CA VAL A 62 -9.61 10.60 -18.77
C VAL A 62 -9.28 9.67 -17.62
N LEU A 63 -10.29 9.05 -17.01
CA LEU A 63 -10.05 8.08 -15.95
C LEU A 63 -9.28 6.89 -16.53
N PRO A 64 -8.16 6.48 -15.92
CA PRO A 64 -7.45 5.29 -16.35
C PRO A 64 -8.42 4.12 -16.28
N LYS A 65 -8.79 3.60 -17.46
CA LYS A 65 -9.75 2.50 -17.64
C LYS A 65 -9.30 1.38 -16.71
N LYS A 66 -9.93 1.25 -15.53
CA LYS A 66 -9.68 0.13 -14.62
C LYS A 66 -10.07 -1.09 -15.42
N ARG A 67 -9.09 -1.75 -16.04
CA ARG A 67 -9.24 -3.04 -16.67
C ARG A 67 -9.85 -3.92 -15.60
N ARG A 68 -11.17 -4.14 -15.69
CA ARG A 68 -11.88 -5.18 -14.94
C ARG A 68 -11.00 -6.41 -15.04
N ASN A 69 -10.60 -6.95 -13.89
CA ASN A 69 -9.67 -8.06 -13.75
C ASN A 69 -10.15 -9.30 -14.51
N MET A 70 -9.95 -9.35 -15.83
CA MET A 70 -9.63 -10.59 -16.53
C MET A 70 -8.12 -10.75 -16.46
N LYS A 71 -7.64 -11.11 -15.27
CA LYS A 71 -6.35 -11.79 -15.14
C LYS A 71 -6.65 -13.22 -14.73
N LYS A 72 -6.70 -14.09 -15.74
CA LYS A 72 -6.09 -15.42 -15.66
C LYS A 72 -4.65 -15.14 -15.25
N GLY A 73 -4.39 -15.10 -13.95
CA GLY A 73 -3.12 -14.67 -13.42
C GLY A 73 -2.09 -15.74 -13.73
N ASN A 74 -1.27 -15.51 -14.75
CA ASN A 74 0.13 -15.93 -14.72
C ASN A 74 0.81 -15.08 -13.64
N ARG A 75 0.45 -15.34 -12.38
CA ARG A 75 1.28 -14.90 -11.27
C ARG A 75 2.36 -15.96 -11.19
N ASN A 76 3.54 -15.61 -11.66
CA ASN A 76 4.75 -16.41 -11.50
C ASN A 76 5.06 -16.45 -10.00
N TYR A 77 4.42 -17.38 -9.31
CA TYR A 77 4.66 -17.64 -7.91
C TYR A 77 5.89 -18.52 -7.81
N ILE A 78 6.72 -18.25 -6.81
CA ILE A 78 7.84 -19.14 -6.47
C ILE A 78 7.25 -20.51 -6.13
N ARG A 79 7.64 -21.53 -6.90
CA ARG A 79 7.32 -22.92 -6.65
C ARG A 79 8.46 -23.52 -5.83
N TYR A 80 8.15 -24.04 -4.66
CA TYR A 80 9.10 -24.78 -3.83
C TYR A 80 8.98 -26.25 -4.17
N VAL A 81 10.03 -26.82 -4.76
CA VAL A 81 10.12 -28.23 -5.12
C VAL A 81 11.03 -28.94 -4.12
N ASP A 82 10.59 -30.09 -3.63
CA ASP A 82 11.41 -30.98 -2.82
C ASP A 82 12.48 -31.65 -3.72
N PRO A 83 13.78 -31.43 -3.47
CA PRO A 83 14.85 -31.97 -4.32
C PRO A 83 14.93 -33.50 -4.30
N GLU A 84 14.42 -34.15 -3.24
CA GLU A 84 14.42 -35.62 -3.13
C GLU A 84 13.22 -36.25 -3.84
N ASN A 85 12.14 -35.49 -4.01
CA ASN A 85 10.94 -35.96 -4.69
C ASN A 85 10.33 -34.84 -5.54
N PRO A 86 10.60 -34.79 -6.86
CA PRO A 86 10.11 -33.74 -7.75
C PRO A 86 8.58 -33.64 -7.87
N GLU A 87 7.81 -34.65 -7.45
CA GLU A 87 6.35 -34.58 -7.41
C GLU A 87 5.83 -33.70 -6.25
N ASN A 88 6.64 -33.51 -5.21
CA ASN A 88 6.32 -32.71 -4.05
C ASN A 88 6.58 -31.21 -4.34
N VAL A 89 5.56 -30.55 -4.88
CA VAL A 89 5.60 -29.11 -5.21
C VAL A 89 4.65 -28.31 -4.33
N TYR A 90 5.16 -27.26 -3.70
CA TYR A 90 4.39 -26.31 -2.91
C TYR A 90 4.50 -24.89 -3.50
N ILE A 91 3.36 -24.23 -3.74
CA ILE A 91 3.34 -22.88 -4.33
C ILE A 91 2.87 -21.86 -3.30
N ARG A 92 1.62 -22.01 -2.83
CA ARG A 92 1.00 -21.11 -1.85
C ARG A 92 -0.18 -21.80 -1.16
N GLY A 93 -0.53 -21.31 0.03
CA GLY A 93 -1.73 -21.74 0.75
C GLY A 93 -1.40 -22.59 1.97
N VAL A 94 -2.27 -23.56 2.27
CA VAL A 94 -2.08 -24.48 3.39
C VAL A 94 -0.95 -25.44 3.05
N LEU A 95 -0.09 -25.74 4.04
CA LEU A 95 0.98 -26.71 3.86
C LEU A 95 0.40 -28.10 3.55
N PRO A 96 0.88 -28.77 2.48
CA PRO A 96 0.47 -30.13 2.18
C PRO A 96 1.03 -31.10 3.22
N ARG A 97 0.40 -32.27 3.35
CA ARG A 97 0.72 -33.25 4.40
C ARG A 97 2.19 -33.67 4.37
N TRP A 98 2.72 -34.01 3.18
CA TRP A 98 4.11 -34.41 3.01
C TRP A 98 5.11 -33.34 3.50
N MET A 99 4.79 -32.06 3.31
CA MET A 99 5.67 -30.97 3.73
C MET A 99 5.65 -30.79 5.24
N LYS A 100 4.49 -31.01 5.88
CA LYS A 100 4.40 -31.01 7.35
C LYS A 100 5.17 -32.18 7.95
N ASP A 101 5.04 -33.36 7.36
CA ASP A 101 5.71 -34.58 7.84
C ASP A 101 7.24 -34.40 7.75
N LYS A 102 7.77 -33.93 6.62
CA LYS A 102 9.19 -33.59 6.47
C LYS A 102 9.67 -32.48 7.41
N MET A 103 8.84 -31.45 7.64
CA MET A 103 9.17 -30.41 8.60
C MET A 103 9.37 -31.00 10.01
N MET A 104 8.45 -31.86 10.45
CA MET A 104 8.55 -32.51 11.77
C MET A 104 9.76 -33.45 11.86
N GLU A 105 10.07 -34.21 10.81
CA GLU A 105 11.27 -35.06 10.74
C GLU A 105 12.58 -34.27 10.86
N GLN A 106 12.62 -33.07 10.29
CA GLN A 106 13.76 -32.16 10.35
C GLN A 106 13.75 -31.25 11.60
N GLY A 107 12.80 -31.45 12.52
CA GLY A 107 12.71 -30.72 13.78
C GLY A 107 12.07 -29.32 13.70
N TYR A 108 11.38 -29.00 12.61
CA TYR A 108 10.64 -27.75 12.41
C TYR A 108 9.17 -27.86 12.79
N ASP A 109 8.58 -26.81 13.38
CA ASP A 109 7.15 -26.74 13.69
C ASP A 109 6.33 -26.15 12.50
N PRO A 110 5.40 -26.92 11.89
CA PRO A 110 4.57 -26.43 10.78
C PRO A 110 3.60 -25.30 11.13
N THR A 111 3.34 -25.07 12.43
CA THR A 111 2.47 -23.98 12.88
C THR A 111 3.21 -22.66 12.99
N GLN A 112 4.51 -22.70 13.31
CA GLN A 112 5.35 -21.51 13.44
C GLN A 112 5.70 -20.93 12.07
N LYS A 113 5.57 -19.61 11.92
CA LYS A 113 5.88 -18.96 10.64
C LYS A 113 7.38 -19.02 10.32
N GLN A 114 8.22 -18.80 11.32
CA GLN A 114 9.68 -18.78 11.18
C GLN A 114 10.21 -20.12 10.69
N ASP A 115 9.77 -21.21 11.31
CA ASP A 115 10.14 -22.57 10.92
C ASP A 115 9.70 -22.94 9.50
N ARG A 116 8.52 -22.47 9.08
CA ARG A 116 8.04 -22.64 7.70
C ARG A 116 8.90 -21.92 6.67
N GLU A 117 9.40 -20.74 7.01
CA GLU A 117 10.27 -19.97 6.13
C GLU A 117 11.68 -20.56 6.09
N ALA A 118 12.22 -20.96 7.25
CA ALA A 118 13.51 -21.64 7.36
C ALA A 118 13.54 -22.97 6.61
N PHE A 119 12.50 -23.81 6.75
CA PHE A 119 12.40 -25.08 6.03
C PHE A 119 12.39 -24.88 4.51
N LYS A 120 11.61 -23.91 4.01
CA LYS A 120 11.57 -23.59 2.57
C LYS A 120 12.90 -23.08 2.03
N ALA A 121 13.64 -22.31 2.83
CA ALA A 121 14.93 -21.76 2.41
C ALA A 121 16.05 -22.81 2.40
N ASN A 122 16.01 -23.76 3.35
CA ASN A 122 17.10 -24.71 3.56
C ASN A 122 16.89 -26.06 2.85
N TYR A 123 15.64 -26.51 2.70
CA TYR A 123 15.31 -27.87 2.25
C TYR A 123 14.50 -27.92 0.95
N MET A 124 14.11 -26.78 0.39
CA MET A 124 13.34 -26.74 -0.85
C MET A 124 14.03 -25.90 -1.92
N GLN A 125 13.88 -26.32 -3.17
CA GLN A 125 14.35 -25.57 -4.32
C GLN A 125 13.27 -24.59 -4.78
N ALA A 126 13.58 -23.30 -4.72
CA ALA A 126 12.73 -22.25 -5.25
C ALA A 126 12.90 -22.13 -6.78
N VAL A 127 11.85 -22.46 -7.53
CA VAL A 127 11.76 -22.30 -8.98
C VAL A 127 10.81 -21.15 -9.29
N GLN A 128 11.31 -20.11 -9.97
CA GLN A 128 10.47 -19.05 -10.54
C GLN A 128 10.17 -19.40 -12.01
N ASP A 129 8.89 -19.37 -12.38
CA ASP A 129 8.47 -19.34 -13.78
C ASP A 129 8.69 -17.96 -14.41
#